data_AF-A0A6G5AAE3-F1
#
_entry.id   AF-A0A6G5AAE3-F1
#
_cell.length_a   1.000
_cell.length_b   1.000
_cell.length_c   1.000
_cell.angle_alpha   90.00
_cell.angle_beta   90.00
_cell.angle_gamma   90.00
#
_symmetry.space_group_name_H-M   'P 1'
#
loop_
_entity.id
_entity.type
_entity.pdbx_description
1 polymer ?
#
loop_
_entity_poly.entity_id
_entity_poly.type
_entity_poly.pdbx_seq_one_letter_code
_entity_poly.pdbx_strand_id
1 'polypeptide(L)'
;MSRFCSNLGLPSSVQKAATHIARKAVELDIVPGRSPISVAAAAIYMASQASEDKKSQKEIGDIAGVADVTIRQSYKLMYPRAAELFPKDFKFFTPIEQLPQS
;
A
#
# COMPACT_ATOMS: atom_id res chain seq x y z
N MET A 1 -6.25 -5.40 -7.09
CA MET A 1 -5.15 -5.91 -6.24
C MET A 1 -4.39 -7.05 -6.91
N SER A 2 -5.01 -8.22 -7.12
CA SER A 2 -4.33 -9.41 -7.70
C SER A 2 -3.52 -9.12 -8.96
N ARG A 3 -4.12 -8.47 -9.97
CA ARG A 3 -3.43 -8.10 -11.22
C ARG A 3 -2.22 -7.19 -11.00
N PHE A 4 -2.33 -6.17 -10.15
CA PHE A 4 -1.24 -5.22 -9.90
C PHE A 4 -0.07 -5.89 -9.18
N CYS A 5 -0.35 -6.65 -8.11
CA CYS A 5 0.69 -7.37 -7.37
C CYS A 5 1.39 -8.41 -8.25
N SER A 6 0.63 -9.14 -9.08
CA SER A 6 1.21 -10.11 -10.03
C SER A 6 2.13 -9.44 -11.04
N ASN A 7 1.70 -8.32 -11.64
CA ASN A 7 2.52 -7.57 -12.60
C ASN A 7 3.78 -6.95 -11.97
N LEU A 8 3.75 -6.67 -10.66
CA LEU A 8 4.91 -6.18 -9.91
C LEU A 8 5.82 -7.31 -9.41
N GLY A 9 5.44 -8.58 -9.61
CA GLY A 9 6.17 -9.73 -9.08
C GLY A 9 6.14 -9.83 -7.55
N LEU A 10 5.11 -9.28 -6.90
CA LEU A 10 4.99 -9.30 -5.44
C LEU A 10 4.48 -10.67 -4.95
N PRO A 11 5.00 -11.18 -3.82
CA PRO A 11 4.56 -12.45 -3.27
C PRO A 11 3.13 -12.37 -2.72
N SER A 12 2.50 -13.53 -2.57
CA SER A 12 1.12 -13.63 -2.08
C SER A 12 0.93 -13.02 -0.68
N SER A 13 1.95 -13.08 0.18
CA SER A 13 1.94 -12.43 1.51
C SER A 13 1.76 -10.91 1.40
N VAL A 14 2.53 -10.25 0.54
CA VAL A 14 2.44 -8.80 0.30
C VAL A 14 1.12 -8.44 -0.37
N GLN A 15 0.64 -9.25 -1.33
CA GLN A 15 -0.67 -9.04 -1.93
C GLN A 15 -1.80 -9.13 -0.90
N LYS A 16 -1.77 -10.12 0.00
CA LYS A 16 -2.76 -10.28 1.08
C LYS A 16 -2.74 -9.08 2.02
N ALA A 17 -1.54 -8.62 2.41
CA ALA A 17 -1.37 -7.43 3.24
C ALA A 17 -1.91 -6.17 2.54
N ALA A 18 -1.53 -5.91 1.30
CA ALA A 18 -2.03 -4.77 0.51
C ALA A 18 -3.57 -4.80 0.38
N THR A 19 -4.15 -5.98 0.15
CA THR A 19 -5.62 -6.15 0.09
C THR A 19 -6.26 -5.77 1.43
N HIS A 20 -5.71 -6.25 2.53
CA HIS A 20 -6.21 -5.96 3.87
C HIS A 20 -6.10 -4.47 4.19
N ILE A 21 -4.94 -3.88 3.96
CA ILE A 21 -4.66 -2.46 4.18
C ILE A 21 -5.64 -1.59 3.39
N ALA A 22 -5.83 -1.86 2.10
CA ALA A 22 -6.77 -1.10 1.26
C ALA A 22 -8.20 -1.21 1.78
N ARG A 23 -8.65 -2.42 2.14
CA ARG A 23 -9.99 -2.64 2.69
C ARG A 23 -10.16 -1.88 4.01
N LYS A 24 -9.18 -1.97 4.90
CA LYS A 24 -9.25 -1.39 6.23
C LYS A 24 -9.18 0.14 6.21
N ALA A 25 -8.43 0.72 5.27
CA ALA A 25 -8.41 2.16 5.05
C ALA A 25 -9.77 2.72 4.62
N VAL A 26 -10.52 1.98 3.80
CA VAL A 26 -11.89 2.36 3.42
C VAL A 26 -12.87 2.17 4.58
N GLU A 27 -12.81 1.02 5.27
CA GLU A 27 -13.68 0.73 6.43
C GLU A 27 -13.53 1.76 7.56
N LEU A 28 -12.32 2.31 7.74
CA LEU A 28 -12.01 3.31 8.77
C LEU A 28 -12.12 4.77 8.29
N ASP A 29 -12.62 4.98 7.07
CA ASP A 29 -12.76 6.30 6.42
C ASP A 29 -11.46 7.14 6.42
N ILE A 30 -10.32 6.49 6.24
CA ILE A 30 -8.99 7.14 6.25
C ILE A 30 -8.69 7.86 4.93
N VAL A 31 -9.32 7.40 3.84
CA VAL A 31 -9.05 7.85 2.47
C VAL A 31 -10.30 8.44 1.80
N PRO A 32 -10.96 9.45 2.41
CA PRO A 32 -12.20 10.00 1.88
C PRO A 32 -11.96 10.64 0.51
N GLY A 33 -12.89 10.39 -0.43
CA GLY A 33 -12.85 10.95 -1.78
C GLY A 33 -11.72 10.44 -2.68
N ARG A 34 -10.92 9.46 -2.26
CA ARG A 34 -9.88 8.86 -3.10
C ARG A 34 -10.45 7.74 -3.97
N SER A 35 -9.99 7.65 -5.22
CA SER A 35 -10.43 6.57 -6.11
C SER A 35 -9.96 5.20 -5.57
N PRO A 36 -10.72 4.11 -5.79
CA PRO A 36 -10.30 2.77 -5.37
C PRO A 36 -8.93 2.35 -5.93
N ILE A 37 -8.57 2.82 -7.13
CA ILE A 37 -7.27 2.52 -7.76
C ILE A 37 -6.14 3.24 -7.01
N SER A 38 -6.33 4.52 -6.64
CA SER A 38 -5.36 5.29 -5.86
C SER A 38 -5.13 4.66 -4.48
N VAL A 39 -6.21 4.22 -3.82
CA VAL A 39 -6.14 3.52 -2.53
C VAL A 39 -5.40 2.20 -2.67
N ALA A 40 -5.71 1.41 -3.70
CA ALA A 40 -5.01 0.16 -3.97
C ALA A 40 -3.51 0.39 -4.22
N ALA A 41 -3.14 1.38 -5.01
CA ALA A 41 -1.74 1.71 -5.30
C ALA A 41 -0.98 2.15 -4.02
N ALA A 42 -1.59 2.98 -3.18
CA ALA A 42 -1.01 3.38 -1.89
C ALA A 42 -0.86 2.20 -0.91
N ALA A 43 -1.85 1.30 -0.88
CA ALA A 43 -1.78 0.09 -0.05
C ALA A 43 -0.69 -0.88 -0.52
N ILE A 44 -0.52 -1.05 -1.84
CA ILE A 44 0.59 -1.83 -2.42
C ILE A 44 1.92 -1.21 -2.03
N TYR A 45 2.06 0.11 -2.17
CA TYR A 45 3.28 0.81 -1.78
C TYR A 45 3.60 0.56 -0.31
N MET A 46 2.64 0.81 0.59
CA MET A 46 2.80 0.56 2.03
C MET A 46 3.21 -0.88 2.35
N ALA A 47 2.52 -1.87 1.79
CA ALA A 47 2.82 -3.29 2.02
C ALA A 47 4.21 -3.68 1.48
N SER A 48 4.56 -3.18 0.30
CA SER A 48 5.87 -3.46 -0.32
C SER A 48 7.02 -2.87 0.51
N GLN A 49 6.86 -1.65 1.03
CA GLN A 49 7.89 -0.98 1.83
C GLN A 49 8.11 -1.67 3.19
N ALA A 50 7.08 -2.34 3.72
CA ALA A 50 7.16 -3.15 4.93
C ALA A 50 7.76 -4.56 4.71
N SER A 51 7.92 -4.97 3.45
CA SER A 51 8.49 -6.27 3.05
C SER A 51 9.91 -6.15 2.48
N GLU A 52 10.50 -7.29 2.15
CA GLU A 52 11.76 -7.37 1.38
C GLU A 52 11.57 -6.89 -0.08
N ASP A 53 10.38 -7.08 -0.65
CA ASP A 53 10.05 -6.78 -2.05
C ASP A 53 9.59 -5.32 -2.24
N LYS A 54 10.49 -4.37 -1.98
CA LYS A 54 10.18 -2.94 -2.08
C LYS A 54 9.90 -2.52 -3.52
N LYS A 55 8.81 -1.78 -3.72
CA LYS A 55 8.44 -1.17 -5.00
C LYS A 55 8.36 0.34 -4.88
N SER A 56 8.89 1.03 -5.89
CA SER A 56 8.82 2.48 -6.00
C SER A 56 7.41 2.95 -6.36
N GLN A 57 7.10 4.22 -6.06
CA GLN A 57 5.85 4.84 -6.49
C GLN A 57 5.69 4.79 -8.01
N LYS A 58 6.79 5.01 -8.75
CA LYS A 58 6.83 4.95 -10.21
C LYS A 58 6.46 3.58 -10.76
N GLU A 59 7.10 2.50 -10.28
CA GLU A 59 6.78 1.14 -10.73
C GLU A 59 5.30 0.80 -10.50
N ILE A 60 4.75 1.20 -9.36
CA ILE A 60 3.34 0.96 -9.04
C ILE A 60 2.44 1.83 -9.91
N GLY A 61 2.80 3.10 -10.12
CA GLY A 61 2.07 4.06 -10.94
C GLY A 61 1.97 3.61 -12.40
N ASP A 62 3.08 3.14 -12.97
CA ASP A 62 3.17 2.61 -14.33
C ASP A 62 2.23 1.40 -14.53
N ILE A 63 2.09 0.54 -13.53
CA ILE A 63 1.18 -0.63 -13.58
C ILE A 63 -0.28 -0.28 -13.30
N ALA A 64 -0.52 0.62 -12.33
CA ALA A 64 -1.86 0.97 -11.87
C ALA A 64 -2.52 2.07 -12.71
N GLY A 65 -1.75 2.77 -13.55
CA GLY A 65 -2.24 3.90 -14.36
C GLY A 65 -2.54 5.14 -13.51
N VAL A 66 -1.77 5.38 -12.45
CA VAL A 66 -1.93 6.55 -11.56
C VAL A 66 -0.60 7.29 -11.41
N ALA A 67 -0.66 8.61 -11.26
CA ALA A 67 0.54 9.41 -11.05
C ALA A 67 1.18 9.13 -9.67
N ASP A 68 2.51 9.19 -9.61
CA ASP A 68 3.29 9.01 -8.37
C ASP A 68 2.79 9.90 -7.23
N VAL A 69 2.46 11.16 -7.55
CA VAL A 69 1.92 12.13 -6.59
C VAL A 69 0.59 11.69 -6.00
N THR A 70 -0.24 10.97 -6.76
CA THR A 70 -1.51 10.42 -6.29
C THR A 70 -1.27 9.30 -5.29
N ILE A 71 -0.32 8.41 -5.57
CA ILE A 71 0.09 7.34 -4.64
C ILE A 71 0.60 7.95 -3.34
N ARG A 72 1.50 8.93 -3.44
CA ARG A 72 2.09 9.63 -2.30
C ARG A 72 1.03 10.30 -1.43
N GLN A 73 0.08 11.03 -2.04
CA GLN A 73 -0.98 11.70 -1.31
C GLN A 73 -1.89 10.71 -0.57
N SER A 74 -2.32 9.62 -1.24
CA SER A 74 -3.12 8.57 -0.60
C SER A 74 -2.35 7.86 0.51
N TYR A 75 -1.07 7.58 0.31
CA TYR A 75 -0.21 6.96 1.31
C TYR A 75 -0.06 7.85 2.56
N LYS A 76 0.12 9.16 2.39
CA LYS A 76 0.22 10.11 3.51
C LYS A 76 -1.03 10.14 4.40
N LEU A 77 -2.21 9.87 3.85
CA LEU A 77 -3.44 9.74 4.63
C LEU A 77 -3.42 8.45 5.47
N MET A 78 -2.85 7.37 4.93
CA MET A 78 -2.82 6.06 5.56
C MET A 78 -1.72 5.89 6.61
N TYR A 79 -0.55 6.53 6.39
CA TYR A 79 0.65 6.35 7.21
C TYR A 79 0.43 6.58 8.72
N PRO A 80 -0.28 7.64 9.18
CA PRO A 80 -0.49 7.87 10.61
C PRO A 80 -1.22 6.73 11.33
N ARG A 81 -1.95 5.89 10.59
CA ARG A 81 -2.71 4.75 11.11
C ARG A 81 -2.19 3.42 10.58
N ALA A 82 -0.96 3.37 10.08
CA ALA A 82 -0.38 2.16 9.49
C ALA A 82 -0.50 0.93 10.41
N ALA A 83 -0.26 1.10 11.72
CA ALA A 83 -0.38 0.02 12.71
C ALA A 83 -1.78 -0.61 12.79
N GLU A 84 -2.84 0.16 12.50
CA GLU A 84 -4.22 -0.34 12.46
C GLU A 84 -4.59 -0.99 11.12
N LEU A 85 -3.81 -0.75 10.07
CA LEU A 85 -4.09 -1.18 8.70
C LEU A 85 -3.44 -2.51 8.35
N PHE A 86 -2.31 -2.88 8.96
CA PHE A 86 -1.65 -4.16 8.67
C PHE A 86 -2.41 -5.34 9.30
N PRO A 87 -2.42 -6.52 8.64
CA PRO A 87 -2.84 -7.76 9.27
C PRO A 87 -2.02 -8.04 10.52
N LYS A 88 -2.65 -8.56 11.58
CA LYS A 88 -1.98 -8.88 12.86
C LYS A 88 -0.87 -9.93 12.72
N ASP A 89 -0.97 -10.80 11.72
CA ASP A 89 -0.05 -11.89 11.41
C ASP A 89 1.00 -11.51 10.35
N PHE A 90 1.03 -10.24 9.92
CA PHE A 90 2.01 -9.77 8.95
C PHE A 90 3.42 -9.76 9.54
N LYS A 91 4.37 -10.38 8.83
CA LYS A 91 5.78 -10.39 9.20
C LYS A 91 6.49 -9.20 8.56
N PHE A 92 6.82 -8.20 9.38
CA PHE A 92 7.54 -7.02 8.93
C PHE A 92 9.01 -7.33 8.69
N PHE A 93 9.49 -7.00 7.49
CA PHE A 93 10.92 -6.89 7.22
C PHE A 93 11.43 -5.48 7.60
N THR A 94 10.64 -4.46 7.29
CA THR A 94 10.87 -3.07 7.76
C THR A 94 9.77 -2.70 8.76
N PRO A 95 10.10 -2.39 10.03
CA PRO A 95 9.13 -1.94 11.03
C PRO A 95 8.38 -0.69 10.59
N ILE A 96 7.17 -0.47 11.13
CA ILE A 96 6.29 0.65 10.75
C ILE A 96 6.97 2.00 10.95
N GLU A 97 7.75 2.14 12.02
CA GLU A 97 8.47 3.35 12.39
C GLU A 97 9.55 3.74 11.37
N GLN A 98 9.99 2.78 10.55
CA GLN A 98 11.02 2.95 9.54
C GLN A 98 10.45 3.02 8.11
N LEU A 99 9.12 2.99 7.95
CA LEU A 99 8.51 3.14 6.64
C LEU A 99 8.69 4.58 6.12
N PRO A 100 8.77 4.78 4.79
CA PRO A 100 8.95 6.10 4.20
C PRO A 100 7.86 7.08 4.63
N GLN A 101 8.21 8.32 4.97
CA GLN A 101 7.25 9.37 5.36
C GLN A 101 6.93 10.35 4.22
N SER A 102 7.70 10.30 3.12
CA SER A 102 7.69 11.29 2.03
C SER A 102 7.44 10.73 0.64
#